data_AF-A0A1T3P5F0-F1
#
_entry.id   AF-A0A1T3P5F0-F1
#
_cell.length_a   1.000
_cell.length_b   1.000
_cell.length_c   1.000
_cell.angle_alpha   90.00
_cell.angle_beta   90.00
_cell.angle_gamma   90.00
#
_symmetry.space_group_name_H-M   'P 1'
#
loop_
_entity.id
_entity.type
_entity.pdbx_description
1 polymer ?
#
loop_
_entity_poly.entity_id
_entity_poly.type
_entity_poly.pdbx_seq_one_letter_code
_entity_poly.pdbx_strand_id
1 'polypeptide(L)'
;MTKHLVLEKKAQPDETVRCGPMALTPHVREDYWMFRVRLTAEQAVVAFPKFRTVGIGFAVETDWNTNLPYTCDAVKIYEHIAHNVGDDSITREDCVAAIRLLQDAIEAGVAGAV
;
A
#
# COMPACT_ATOMS: atom_id res chain seq x y z
N MET A 1 17.99 13.31 9.33
CA MET A 1 18.27 13.21 7.87
C MET A 1 16.95 12.88 7.20
N THR A 2 16.46 13.71 6.28
CA THR A 2 15.22 13.42 5.54
C THR A 2 15.55 12.39 4.46
N LYS A 3 15.06 11.14 4.59
CA LYS A 3 15.16 10.16 3.50
C LYS A 3 14.38 10.69 2.29
N HIS A 4 14.98 10.64 1.11
CA HIS A 4 14.31 11.04 -0.12
C HIS A 4 13.38 9.90 -0.56
N LEU A 5 12.10 9.99 -0.21
CA LEU A 5 11.09 9.01 -0.62
C LEU A 5 10.84 9.13 -2.13
N VAL A 6 10.84 8.00 -2.82
CA VAL A 6 10.60 7.93 -4.27
C VAL A 6 9.32 7.14 -4.52
N LEU A 7 8.35 7.78 -5.19
CA LEU A 7 7.13 7.14 -5.64
C LEU A 7 7.36 6.45 -6.98
N GLU A 8 7.12 5.15 -7.01
CA GLU A 8 7.08 4.34 -8.21
C GLU A 8 5.63 4.02 -8.58
N LYS A 9 5.34 3.90 -9.88
CA LYS A 9 4.01 3.57 -10.40
C LYS A 9 4.10 2.47 -11.45
N LYS A 10 3.06 1.64 -11.52
CA LYS A 10 2.86 0.70 -12.64
C LYS A 10 1.37 0.46 -12.87
N ALA A 11 1.04 -0.02 -14.06
CA ALA A 11 -0.31 -0.51 -14.34
C ALA A 11 -0.53 -1.83 -13.60
N GLN A 12 -1.57 -1.91 -12.78
CA GLN A 12 -1.97 -3.11 -12.07
C GLN A 12 -3.50 -3.22 -12.10
N PRO A 13 -4.08 -4.19 -12.83
CA PRO A 13 -5.52 -4.41 -12.80
C PRO A 13 -5.97 -4.90 -11.42
N ASP A 14 -7.24 -4.66 -11.09
CA ASP A 14 -7.89 -5.26 -9.93
C ASP A 14 -8.20 -6.74 -10.21
N GLU A 15 -7.42 -7.64 -9.62
CA GLU A 15 -7.57 -9.08 -9.74
C GLU A 15 -8.38 -9.70 -8.59
N THR A 16 -9.22 -8.90 -7.91
CA THR A 16 -10.07 -9.39 -6.82
C THR A 16 -10.95 -10.55 -7.30
N VAL A 17 -10.77 -11.73 -6.69
CA VAL A 17 -11.58 -12.91 -7.00
C VAL A 17 -12.97 -12.73 -6.39
N ARG A 18 -14.02 -13.02 -7.18
CA ARG A 18 -15.42 -12.93 -6.75
C ARG A 18 -16.11 -14.27 -6.86
N CYS A 19 -16.79 -14.68 -5.79
CA CYS A 19 -17.64 -15.87 -5.77
C CYS A 19 -18.99 -15.50 -5.12
N GLY A 20 -19.97 -15.10 -5.94
CA GLY A 20 -21.24 -14.56 -5.46
C GLY A 20 -21.04 -13.25 -4.67
N PRO A 21 -21.58 -13.13 -3.44
CA PRO A 21 -21.37 -11.93 -2.60
C PRO A 21 -19.98 -11.87 -1.96
N MET A 22 -19.21 -12.97 -2.01
CA MET A 22 -17.88 -13.02 -1.40
C MET A 22 -16.83 -12.45 -2.35
N ALA A 23 -15.90 -11.68 -1.78
CA ALA A 23 -14.70 -11.23 -2.46
C ALA A 23 -13.48 -11.74 -1.68
N LEU A 24 -12.51 -12.28 -2.41
CA LEU A 24 -11.24 -12.74 -1.87
C LEU A 24 -10.14 -11.80 -2.35
N THR A 25 -9.17 -11.53 -1.49
CA THR A 25 -8.00 -10.75 -1.88
C THR A 25 -7.38 -11.40 -3.12
N PRO A 26 -6.94 -10.59 -4.10
CA PRO A 26 -6.07 -11.07 -5.17
C PRO A 26 -4.91 -11.90 -4.61
N HIS A 27 -4.27 -12.70 -5.45
CA HIS A 27 -3.04 -13.38 -5.03
C HIS A 27 -1.90 -12.35 -4.95
N VAL A 28 -1.83 -11.65 -3.81
CA VAL A 28 -0.86 -10.57 -3.60
C VAL A 28 0.51 -11.18 -3.38
N ARG A 29 1.37 -11.01 -4.37
CA ARG A 29 2.80 -11.31 -4.31
C ARG A 29 3.56 -9.97 -4.24
N GLU A 30 4.88 -10.02 -4.04
CA GLU A 30 5.75 -8.83 -3.98
C GLU A 30 5.59 -7.90 -5.21
N ASP A 31 5.13 -8.44 -6.33
CA ASP A 31 4.88 -7.75 -7.58
C ASP A 31 3.40 -7.38 -7.81
N TYR A 32 2.50 -7.44 -6.83
CA TYR A 32 1.11 -7.01 -7.02
C TYR A 32 0.84 -5.65 -6.34
N TRP A 33 1.08 -4.55 -7.08
CA TRP A 33 0.94 -3.18 -6.59
C TRP A 33 0.71 -2.18 -7.73
N MET A 34 0.05 -1.05 -7.48
CA MET A 34 -0.10 0.05 -8.45
C MET A 34 0.86 1.20 -8.16
N PHE A 35 1.09 1.48 -6.88
CA PHE A 35 2.07 2.45 -6.41
C PHE A 35 2.96 1.85 -5.33
N ARG A 36 4.21 2.29 -5.26
CA ARG A 36 5.19 1.82 -4.29
C ARG A 36 6.08 2.96 -3.83
N VAL A 37 6.38 3.02 -2.54
CA VAL A 37 7.40 3.89 -1.95
C VAL A 37 8.42 3.02 -1.24
N ARG A 38 9.66 3.02 -1.74
CA ARG A 38 10.75 2.25 -1.11
C ARG A 38 11.23 2.92 0.17
N LEU A 39 11.39 2.13 1.22
CA LEU A 39 11.93 2.56 2.52
C LEU A 39 13.38 2.11 2.71
N THR A 40 13.69 0.92 2.19
CA THR A 40 15.03 0.31 2.10
C THR A 40 15.18 -0.45 0.77
N ALA A 41 16.24 -1.23 0.59
CA ALA A 41 16.39 -2.08 -0.59
C ALA A 41 15.45 -3.30 -0.53
N GLU A 42 15.10 -3.73 0.68
CA GLU A 42 14.34 -4.94 0.97
C GLU A 42 12.86 -4.65 1.30
N GLN A 43 12.53 -3.44 1.76
CA GLN A 43 11.19 -3.09 2.23
C GLN A 43 10.62 -1.84 1.55
N ALA A 44 9.32 -1.87 1.30
CA ALA A 44 8.56 -0.78 0.72
C ALA A 44 7.11 -0.76 1.23
N VAL A 45 6.49 0.43 1.24
CA VAL A 45 5.03 0.53 1.37
C VAL A 45 4.44 0.49 -0.03
N VAL A 46 3.38 -0.30 -0.21
CA VAL A 46 2.69 -0.43 -1.49
C VAL A 46 1.21 -0.10 -1.36
N ALA A 47 0.67 0.46 -2.42
CA ALA A 47 -0.75 0.56 -2.66
C ALA A 47 -1.15 -0.45 -3.73
N PHE A 48 -2.21 -1.20 -3.51
CA PHE A 48 -2.63 -2.28 -4.40
C PHE A 48 -4.16 -2.37 -4.51
N PRO A 49 -4.70 -2.66 -5.70
CA PRO A 49 -6.14 -2.75 -5.89
C PRO A 49 -6.69 -3.99 -5.20
N LYS A 50 -7.71 -3.80 -4.36
CA LYS A 50 -8.50 -4.88 -3.75
C LYS A 50 -9.93 -4.44 -3.48
N PHE A 51 -10.90 -5.34 -3.64
CA PHE A 51 -12.29 -5.12 -3.23
C PHE A 51 -12.96 -3.87 -3.83
N ARG A 52 -12.60 -3.46 -5.06
CA ARG A 52 -12.99 -2.17 -5.69
C ARG A 52 -12.48 -0.91 -4.97
N THR A 53 -11.47 -1.07 -4.12
CA THR A 53 -10.75 0.02 -3.46
C THR A 53 -9.25 -0.22 -3.61
N VAL A 54 -8.46 0.54 -2.88
CA VAL A 54 -7.01 0.40 -2.82
C VAL A 54 -6.62 0.12 -1.37
N GLY A 55 -5.95 -1.01 -1.13
CA GLY A 55 -5.33 -1.33 0.14
C GLY A 55 -3.93 -0.74 0.22
N ILE A 56 -3.47 -0.45 1.44
CA ILE A 56 -2.08 -0.06 1.72
C ILE A 56 -1.45 -1.05 2.70
N GLY A 57 -0.26 -1.55 2.39
CA GLY A 57 0.48 -2.53 3.17
C GLY A 57 1.98 -2.50 2.89
N PHE A 58 2.74 -3.41 3.50
CA PHE A 58 4.17 -3.57 3.21
C PHE A 58 4.39 -4.56 2.06
N ALA A 59 5.44 -4.35 1.26
CA ALA A 59 5.80 -5.22 0.14
C ALA A 59 6.17 -6.64 0.59
N VAL A 60 6.68 -6.77 1.82
CA VAL A 60 7.00 -8.05 2.45
C VAL A 60 6.14 -8.18 3.71
N GLU A 61 5.06 -8.97 3.62
CA GLU A 61 4.17 -9.29 4.75
C GLU A 61 3.44 -10.64 4.54
N THR A 62 2.85 -11.18 5.61
CA THR A 62 2.19 -12.50 5.60
C THR A 62 0.68 -12.45 5.37
N ASP A 63 0.02 -11.33 5.68
CA ASP A 63 -1.43 -11.18 5.54
C ASP A 63 -1.81 -9.84 4.90
N TRP A 64 -2.11 -9.89 3.62
CA TRP A 64 -2.51 -8.75 2.81
C TRP A 64 -4.01 -8.43 2.87
N ASN A 65 -4.81 -9.39 3.38
CA ASN A 65 -6.26 -9.28 3.36
C ASN A 65 -6.74 -8.23 4.37
N THR A 66 -6.08 -8.14 5.52
CA THR A 66 -6.44 -7.26 6.63
C THR A 66 -6.08 -5.79 6.41
N ASN A 67 -5.20 -5.49 5.46
CA ASN A 67 -4.79 -4.11 5.15
C ASN A 67 -5.97 -3.14 5.00
N LEU A 68 -5.82 -1.97 5.58
CA LEU A 68 -6.86 -0.95 5.56
C LEU A 68 -6.95 -0.26 4.19
N PRO A 69 -8.12 0.27 3.82
CA PRO A 69 -8.28 1.05 2.60
C PRO A 69 -7.52 2.37 2.69
N TYR A 70 -7.05 2.87 1.55
CA TYR A 70 -6.30 4.13 1.43
C TYR A 70 -7.03 5.36 1.98
N THR A 71 -8.35 5.30 2.14
CA THR A 71 -9.16 6.38 2.71
C THR A 71 -9.08 6.49 4.23
N CYS A 72 -8.46 5.52 4.91
CA CYS A 72 -8.18 5.62 6.34
C CYS A 72 -7.03 6.62 6.60
N ASP A 73 -6.99 7.19 7.80
CA ASP A 73 -5.88 8.06 8.20
C ASP A 73 -4.52 7.32 8.11
N ALA A 74 -3.48 8.02 7.66
CA ALA A 74 -2.16 7.44 7.41
C ALA A 74 -1.51 6.85 8.67
N VAL A 75 -1.71 7.50 9.83
CA VAL A 75 -1.21 7.00 11.12
C VAL A 75 -1.97 5.74 11.50
N LYS A 76 -3.30 5.72 11.32
CA LYS A 76 -4.11 4.52 11.58
C LYS A 76 -3.73 3.35 10.69
N ILE A 77 -3.45 3.60 9.40
CA ILE A 77 -2.95 2.56 8.49
C ILE A 77 -1.62 2.04 9.01
N TYR A 78 -0.65 2.92 9.31
CA TYR A 78 0.64 2.52 9.87
C TYR A 78 0.48 1.68 11.13
N GLU A 79 -0.29 2.14 12.11
CA GLU A 79 -0.48 1.43 13.38
C GLU A 79 -1.05 0.02 13.18
N HIS A 80 -1.89 -0.16 12.17
CA HIS A 80 -2.42 -1.47 11.80
C HIS A 80 -1.34 -2.39 11.20
N ILE A 81 -0.48 -1.88 10.32
CA ILE A 81 0.53 -2.66 9.59
C ILE A 81 1.93 -2.62 10.20
N ALA A 82 2.14 -1.91 11.32
CA ALA A 82 3.48 -1.64 11.89
C ALA A 82 4.26 -2.92 12.24
N HIS A 83 3.56 -4.02 12.51
CA HIS A 83 4.17 -5.31 12.79
C HIS A 83 4.87 -5.94 11.56
N ASN A 84 4.59 -5.47 10.35
CA ASN A 84 5.17 -5.95 9.09
C ASN A 84 6.41 -5.16 8.63
N VAL A 85 6.85 -4.12 9.36
CA VAL A 85 8.00 -3.27 8.97
C VAL A 85 9.25 -4.11 8.75
N GLY A 86 9.55 -5.01 9.69
CA GLY A 86 10.64 -6.00 9.58
C GLY A 86 12.08 -5.44 9.63
N ASP A 87 12.25 -4.12 9.76
CA ASP A 87 13.55 -3.44 9.80
C ASP A 87 13.53 -2.24 10.76
N ASP A 88 14.33 -2.32 11.83
CA ASP A 88 14.41 -1.31 12.89
C ASP A 88 15.01 0.04 12.42
N SER A 89 15.64 0.09 11.24
CA SER A 89 16.15 1.32 10.64
C SER A 89 15.06 2.16 9.94
N ILE A 90 13.87 1.59 9.78
CA ILE A 90 12.70 2.26 9.22
C ILE A 90 11.95 2.94 10.36
N THR A 91 11.85 4.27 10.28
CA THR A 91 11.13 5.04 11.29
C THR A 91 9.63 5.03 11.03
N ARG A 92 8.85 5.25 12.10
CA ARG A 92 7.41 5.50 12.01
C ARG A 92 7.12 6.69 11.08
N GLU A 93 7.91 7.74 11.19
CA GLU A 93 7.78 8.96 10.41
C GLU A 93 7.97 8.69 8.91
N ASP A 94 8.96 7.86 8.54
CA ASP A 94 9.17 7.44 7.15
C ASP A 94 7.98 6.65 6.62
N CYS A 95 7.43 5.72 7.42
CA CYS A 95 6.27 4.92 7.02
C CYS A 95 5.03 5.80 6.81
N VAL A 96 4.73 6.70 7.75
CA VAL A 96 3.57 7.60 7.66
C VAL A 96 3.72 8.55 6.48
N ALA A 97 4.92 9.07 6.22
CA ALA A 97 5.20 9.90 5.05
C ALA A 97 5.01 9.12 3.73
N ALA A 98 5.47 7.86 3.68
CA ALA A 98 5.27 6.99 2.52
C ALA A 98 3.78 6.69 2.27
N ILE A 99 3.00 6.39 3.32
CA ILE A 99 1.56 6.16 3.21
C ILE A 99 0.84 7.40 2.66
N ARG A 100 1.18 8.60 3.16
CA ARG A 100 0.61 9.86 2.64
C ARG A 100 0.94 10.08 1.18
N LEU A 101 2.18 9.82 0.78
CA LEU A 101 2.59 9.94 -0.62
C LEU A 101 1.81 8.99 -1.55
N LEU A 102 1.48 7.78 -1.07
CA LEU A 102 0.61 6.86 -1.79
C LEU A 102 -0.84 7.37 -1.87
N GLN A 103 -1.37 7.92 -0.77
CA GLN A 103 -2.73 8.49 -0.74
C GLN A 103 -2.86 9.65 -1.73
N ASP A 104 -1.92 10.61 -1.70
CA ASP A 104 -1.88 11.75 -2.61
C ASP A 104 -1.84 11.28 -4.08
N ALA A 105 -1.04 10.25 -4.38
CA ALA A 105 -0.93 9.68 -5.72
C ALA A 105 -2.24 9.00 -6.19
N ILE A 106 -2.92 8.30 -5.28
CA ILE A 106 -4.23 7.68 -5.56
C ILE A 106 -5.26 8.76 -5.85
N GLU A 107 -5.36 9.78 -5.01
CA GLU A 107 -6.33 10.88 -5.17
C GLU A 107 -6.10 11.67 -6.47
N ALA A 108 -4.84 11.97 -6.79
CA ALA A 108 -4.48 12.61 -8.06
C ALA A 108 -4.82 11.74 -9.28
N GLY A 109 -4.67 10.42 -9.17
CA GLY A 109 -5.04 9.46 -10.21
C GLY A 109 -6.55 9.30 -10.39
N VAL A 110 -7.32 9.35 -9.29
CA VAL A 110 -8.80 9.32 -9.31
C VAL A 110 -9.37 10.58 -9.95
N ALA A 111 -8.77 11.75 -9.69
CA ALA A 111 -9.19 13.01 -10.30
C ALA A 111 -8.98 13.07 -11.84
N GLY A 112 -8.16 12.17 -12.40
CA GLY A 112 -7.93 12.05 -13.85
C GLY A 112 -8.80 11.02 -14.56
N ALA A 113 -9.71 10.34 -13.85
CA ALA A 113 -10.55 9.25 -14.38
C ALA A 113 -12.04 9.61 -14.54
N VAL A 114 -12.37 10.91 -14.56
CA VAL A 114 -13.72 11.46 -14.80
C VAL A 114 -13.86 12.08 -16.19
#